data_AF-A0A9P9IAH9-F1
#
_entry.id   AF-A0A9P9IAH9-F1
#
_cell.length_a   1.000
_cell.length_b   1.000
_cell.length_c   1.000
_cell.angle_alpha   90.00
_cell.angle_beta   90.00
_cell.angle_gamma   90.00
#
_symmetry.space_group_name_H-M   'P 1'
#
loop_
_entity.id
_entity.type
_entity.pdbx_description
1 polymer ?
#
loop_
_entity_poly.entity_id
_entity_poly.type
_entity_poly.pdbx_seq_one_letter_code
_entity_poly.pdbx_strand_id
1 'polypeptide(L)'
;MSEQPPRQLLQRIWSRLPRVRSVFFFTIGLCAVTSIVALSVFLYILIVDAIPIHRAYHLELAYLYALDHADLTNILYQSSPDTKIPPPPGVQGLIRGVPQLNYWSIPGACEYGSALGIDFDGLGWSSRKEAEIWIYFGGTAATPTEPETLSEDSEVARDPTIFQHRYKTHTCVDPAPICDMYNSAFERVSARFEALKRSVPGTMQRRRTFLRYADCDVSPLICGANWGFDIQAVMLVQLRIGNDCLWTSLGISQCPVTWRFFELPLWHLPWTRQIRIPLDRGGSTVVPAFPDAEEQLWTLLSQEYSELGLEYFPETQVPKANNVIIRVKPDPSGPPIYSTKHVLGIEHWGTLRELWDTRLGWQNEEMIRCYVLRWMDSFLRWWDGPPYAVKPRSCVRDQAEEVKIKKLIEARDRLEAKYPDVGYVFVER
;
A
#
# COMPACT_ATOMS: atom_id res chain seq x y z
N MET A 1 -59.23 15.93 -51.58
CA MET A 1 -59.07 15.84 -50.11
C MET A 1 -57.74 16.51 -49.78
N SER A 2 -57.80 17.68 -49.15
CA SER A 2 -56.63 18.50 -48.83
C SER A 2 -56.09 18.05 -47.47
N GLU A 3 -54.95 17.37 -47.46
CA GLU A 3 -54.20 17.07 -46.24
C GLU A 3 -53.80 18.40 -45.57
N GLN A 4 -54.49 18.77 -44.50
CA GLN A 4 -54.06 19.89 -43.68
C GLN A 4 -52.74 19.52 -43.00
N PRO A 5 -51.73 20.40 -43.06
CA PRO A 5 -50.41 20.07 -42.55
C PRO A 5 -50.48 19.87 -41.03
N PRO A 6 -49.97 18.74 -40.49
CA PRO A 6 -50.12 18.33 -39.08
C PRO A 6 -49.61 19.36 -38.06
N ARG A 7 -48.80 20.33 -38.51
CA ARG A 7 -48.27 21.42 -37.69
C ARG A 7 -49.34 22.37 -37.13
N GLN A 8 -50.42 22.65 -37.86
CA GLN A 8 -51.44 23.61 -37.40
C GLN A 8 -52.34 23.01 -36.29
N LEU A 9 -52.56 21.70 -36.31
CA LEU A 9 -53.37 21.00 -35.34
C LEU A 9 -52.63 20.87 -33.99
N LEU A 10 -51.31 20.60 -34.04
CA LEU A 10 -50.43 20.59 -32.88
C LEU A 10 -50.33 21.97 -32.20
N GLN A 11 -50.23 23.06 -32.96
CA GLN A 11 -50.19 24.42 -32.40
C GLN A 11 -51.49 24.80 -31.66
N ARG A 12 -52.66 24.42 -32.17
CA ARG A 12 -53.94 24.68 -31.49
C ARG A 12 -54.06 23.93 -30.18
N ILE A 13 -53.65 22.66 -30.12
CA ILE A 13 -53.70 21.85 -28.90
C ILE A 13 -52.71 22.38 -27.86
N TRP A 14 -51.49 22.74 -28.28
CA TRP A 14 -50.46 23.30 -27.40
C TRP A 14 -50.83 24.67 -26.80
N SER A 15 -51.58 25.49 -27.52
CA SER A 15 -52.00 26.82 -27.03
C SER A 15 -53.07 26.77 -25.92
N ARG A 16 -53.81 25.66 -25.81
CA ARG A 16 -54.98 25.56 -24.90
C ARG A 16 -54.69 24.93 -23.54
N LEU A 17 -53.49 24.39 -23.32
CA LEU A 17 -53.15 23.64 -22.12
C LEU A 17 -51.82 24.11 -21.50
N PRO A 18 -51.76 25.35 -20.94
CA PRO A 18 -50.55 25.91 -20.34
C PRO A 18 -50.00 25.04 -19.20
N ARG A 19 -50.87 24.32 -18.47
CA ARG A 19 -50.47 23.36 -17.44
C ARG A 19 -49.71 22.16 -18.03
N VAL A 20 -50.15 21.60 -19.16
CA VAL A 20 -49.47 20.47 -19.82
C VAL A 20 -48.10 20.91 -20.34
N ARG A 21 -48.01 22.12 -20.89
CA ARG A 21 -46.75 22.73 -21.32
C ARG A 21 -45.78 22.89 -20.14
N SER A 22 -46.25 23.42 -19.01
CA SER A 22 -45.44 23.58 -17.79
C SER A 22 -44.96 22.24 -17.23
N VAL A 23 -45.83 21.22 -17.18
CA VAL A 23 -45.48 19.87 -16.72
C VAL A 23 -44.43 19.25 -17.64
N PHE A 24 -44.61 19.36 -18.96
CA PHE A 24 -43.66 18.83 -19.95
C PHE A 24 -42.26 19.46 -19.82
N PHE A 25 -42.18 20.80 -19.75
CA PHE A 25 -40.90 21.49 -19.54
C PHE A 25 -40.27 21.16 -18.18
N PHE A 26 -41.08 21.01 -17.13
CA PHE A 26 -40.59 20.58 -15.82
C PHE A 26 -40.03 19.16 -15.85
N THR A 27 -40.71 18.21 -16.50
CA THR A 27 -40.22 16.83 -16.64
C THR A 27 -38.92 16.76 -17.45
N ILE A 28 -38.82 17.53 -18.54
CA ILE A 28 -37.58 17.61 -19.33
C ILE A 28 -36.47 18.22 -18.49
N GLY A 29 -36.75 19.30 -17.77
CA GLY A 29 -35.79 19.94 -16.86
C GLY A 29 -35.30 18.99 -15.77
N LEU A 30 -36.21 18.24 -15.14
CA LEU A 30 -35.87 17.23 -14.14
C LEU A 30 -35.02 16.12 -14.74
N CYS A 31 -35.40 15.55 -15.90
CA CYS A 31 -34.62 14.53 -16.58
C CYS A 31 -33.22 15.02 -17.01
N ALA A 32 -33.11 16.28 -17.43
CA ALA A 32 -31.82 16.88 -17.78
C ALA A 32 -30.94 17.04 -16.53
N VAL A 33 -31.48 17.56 -15.44
CA VAL A 33 -30.77 17.72 -14.17
C VAL A 33 -30.35 16.36 -13.62
N THR A 34 -31.22 15.35 -13.61
CA THR A 34 -30.85 14.01 -13.12
C THR A 34 -29.79 13.36 -14.00
N SER A 35 -29.83 13.55 -15.32
CA SER A 35 -28.81 13.05 -16.24
C SER A 35 -27.46 13.74 -16.02
N ILE A 36 -27.43 15.06 -15.79
CA ILE A 36 -26.20 15.80 -15.49
C ILE A 36 -25.60 15.34 -14.16
N VAL A 37 -26.42 15.19 -13.12
CA VAL A 37 -25.98 14.70 -11.80
C VAL A 37 -25.44 13.28 -11.93
N ALA A 38 -26.18 12.37 -12.59
CA ALA A 38 -25.74 10.99 -12.80
C ALA A 38 -24.43 10.91 -13.59
N LEU A 39 -24.28 11.71 -14.66
CA LEU A 39 -23.05 11.79 -15.44
C LEU A 39 -21.89 12.35 -14.61
N SER A 40 -22.14 13.36 -13.78
CA SER A 40 -21.10 13.96 -12.92
C SER A 40 -20.61 12.98 -11.87
N VAL A 41 -21.53 12.25 -11.22
CA VAL A 41 -21.20 11.17 -10.27
C VAL A 41 -20.44 10.05 -10.97
N PHE A 42 -20.89 9.63 -12.15
CA PHE A 42 -20.21 8.61 -12.93
C PHE A 42 -18.78 9.03 -13.32
N LEU A 43 -18.58 10.26 -13.78
CA LEU A 43 -17.26 10.78 -14.12
C LEU A 43 -16.37 10.92 -12.88
N TYR A 44 -16.93 11.32 -11.74
CA TYR A 44 -16.21 11.37 -10.47
C TYR A 44 -15.70 9.98 -10.08
N ILE A 45 -16.57 8.97 -10.03
CA ILE A 45 -16.20 7.58 -9.72
C ILE A 45 -15.14 7.07 -10.72
N LEU A 46 -15.31 7.38 -12.00
CA LEU A 46 -14.38 6.94 -13.03
C LEU A 46 -12.97 7.56 -12.83
N ILE A 47 -12.89 8.87 -12.62
CA ILE A 47 -11.62 9.62 -12.59
C ILE A 47 -10.93 9.54 -11.23
N VAL A 48 -11.69 9.61 -10.15
CA VAL A 48 -11.15 9.70 -8.78
C VAL A 48 -10.90 8.31 -8.16
N ASP A 49 -11.67 7.30 -8.56
CA ASP A 49 -11.60 5.97 -7.95
C ASP A 49 -11.13 4.91 -8.96
N ALA A 50 -11.90 4.69 -10.03
CA ALA A 50 -11.68 3.57 -10.94
C ALA A 50 -10.31 3.61 -11.65
N ILE A 51 -9.94 4.76 -12.21
CA ILE A 51 -8.65 4.94 -12.90
C ILE A 51 -7.46 4.79 -11.94
N PRO A 52 -7.40 5.47 -10.79
CA PRO A 52 -6.32 5.30 -9.83
C PRO A 52 -6.15 3.86 -9.34
N ILE A 53 -7.24 3.18 -8.98
CA ILE A 53 -7.22 1.77 -8.54
C ILE A 53 -6.67 0.87 -9.64
N HIS A 54 -7.15 1.04 -10.87
CA HIS A 54 -6.69 0.26 -12.01
C HIS A 54 -5.20 0.44 -12.27
N ARG A 55 -4.72 1.68 -12.27
CA ARG A 55 -3.29 1.99 -12.49
C ARG A 55 -2.41 1.44 -11.38
N ALA A 56 -2.85 1.59 -10.15
CA ALA A 56 -2.14 1.06 -9.00
C ALA A 56 -2.06 -0.47 -9.06
N TYR A 57 -3.11 -1.16 -9.52
CA TYR A 57 -3.09 -2.63 -9.69
C TYR A 57 -2.02 -3.08 -10.66
N HIS A 58 -1.95 -2.42 -11.82
CA HIS A 58 -0.93 -2.75 -12.82
C HIS A 58 0.48 -2.35 -12.39
N LEU A 59 0.62 -1.30 -11.61
CA LEU A 59 1.89 -0.85 -11.03
C LEU A 59 2.45 -1.90 -10.06
N GLU A 60 1.66 -2.35 -9.07
CA GLU A 60 2.08 -3.41 -8.13
C GLU A 60 2.40 -4.71 -8.88
N LEU A 61 1.55 -5.11 -9.83
CA LEU A 61 1.75 -6.32 -10.61
C LEU A 61 3.04 -6.27 -11.44
N ALA A 62 3.28 -5.16 -12.13
CA ALA A 62 4.48 -4.97 -12.95
C ALA A 62 5.75 -4.96 -12.09
N TYR A 63 5.68 -4.35 -10.91
CA TYR A 63 6.79 -4.35 -9.95
C TYR A 63 7.12 -5.76 -9.47
N LEU A 64 6.11 -6.54 -9.07
CA LEU A 64 6.32 -7.94 -8.64
C LEU A 64 6.90 -8.79 -9.76
N TYR A 65 6.44 -8.61 -11.00
CA TYR A 65 7.05 -9.30 -12.14
C TYR A 65 8.49 -8.87 -12.41
N ALA A 66 8.82 -7.59 -12.22
CA ALA A 66 10.19 -7.10 -12.38
C ALA A 66 11.13 -7.69 -11.32
N LEU A 67 10.67 -7.77 -10.07
CA LEU A 67 11.41 -8.43 -8.99
C LEU A 67 11.59 -9.93 -9.24
N ASP A 68 10.52 -10.66 -9.59
CA ASP A 68 10.58 -12.11 -9.87
C ASP A 68 11.52 -12.41 -11.06
N HIS A 69 11.51 -11.55 -12.08
CA HIS A 69 12.45 -11.67 -13.19
C HIS A 69 13.90 -11.43 -12.77
N ALA A 70 14.16 -10.45 -11.91
CA ALA A 70 15.49 -10.18 -11.37
C ALA A 70 15.99 -11.35 -10.51
N ASP A 71 15.14 -11.90 -9.64
CA ASP A 71 15.46 -13.04 -8.78
C ASP A 71 15.73 -14.31 -9.59
N LEU A 72 14.89 -14.62 -10.59
CA LEU A 72 15.10 -15.76 -11.48
C LEU A 72 16.43 -15.63 -12.24
N THR A 73 16.73 -14.43 -12.72
CA THR A 73 17.99 -14.14 -13.40
C THR A 73 19.16 -14.41 -12.46
N ASN A 74 19.13 -13.89 -11.23
CA ASN A 74 20.16 -14.14 -10.22
C ASN A 74 20.37 -15.64 -9.94
N ILE A 75 19.30 -16.43 -9.81
CA ILE A 75 19.38 -17.89 -9.57
C ILE A 75 20.04 -18.60 -10.76
N LEU A 76 19.63 -18.28 -11.99
CA LEU A 76 20.18 -18.88 -13.20
C LEU A 76 21.67 -18.55 -13.36
N TYR A 77 22.08 -17.32 -13.01
CA TYR A 77 23.49 -16.92 -13.00
C TYR A 77 24.30 -17.64 -11.92
N GLN A 78 23.80 -17.72 -10.68
CA GLN A 78 24.48 -18.43 -9.58
C GLN A 78 24.64 -19.93 -9.85
N SER A 79 23.74 -20.51 -10.65
CA SER A 79 23.78 -21.93 -11.03
C SER A 79 24.80 -22.26 -12.13
N SER A 80 25.44 -21.25 -12.73
CA SER A 80 26.43 -21.40 -13.81
C SER A 80 27.86 -21.19 -13.27
N PRO A 81 28.64 -22.27 -13.02
CA PRO A 81 29.94 -22.20 -12.36
C PRO A 81 31.05 -21.50 -13.18
N ASP A 82 30.86 -21.28 -14.49
CA ASP A 82 31.87 -20.72 -15.39
C ASP A 82 31.71 -19.21 -15.68
N THR A 83 30.67 -18.56 -15.12
CA THR A 83 30.39 -17.15 -15.40
C THR A 83 31.15 -16.24 -14.45
N LYS A 84 32.32 -15.73 -14.88
CA LYS A 84 33.04 -14.61 -14.23
C LYS A 84 32.37 -13.24 -14.42
N ILE A 85 31.23 -13.21 -15.09
CA ILE A 85 30.50 -11.98 -15.41
C ILE A 85 29.52 -11.72 -14.26
N PRO A 86 29.55 -10.53 -13.61
CA PRO A 86 28.56 -10.20 -12.60
C PRO A 86 27.16 -10.27 -13.21
N PRO A 87 26.14 -10.74 -12.46
CA PRO A 87 24.78 -10.75 -12.96
C PRO A 87 24.38 -9.33 -13.39
N PRO A 88 23.61 -9.17 -14.48
CA PRO A 88 23.11 -7.87 -14.85
C PRO A 88 22.35 -7.28 -13.66
N PRO A 89 22.52 -5.97 -13.36
CA PRO A 89 21.78 -5.32 -12.29
C PRO A 89 20.28 -5.44 -12.57
N GLY A 90 19.61 -6.28 -11.77
CA GLY A 90 18.16 -6.43 -11.82
C GLY A 90 17.48 -5.35 -10.97
N VAL A 91 16.18 -5.17 -11.21
CA VAL A 91 15.32 -4.34 -10.36
C VAL A 91 15.38 -4.89 -8.92
N GLN A 92 15.56 -3.99 -7.96
CA GLN A 92 15.60 -4.35 -6.54
C GLN A 92 14.50 -3.62 -5.79
N GLY A 93 14.02 -4.26 -4.72
CA GLY A 93 13.12 -3.59 -3.80
C GLY A 93 13.82 -2.47 -3.06
N LEU A 94 13.05 -1.44 -2.68
CA LEU A 94 13.57 -0.26 -1.99
C LEU A 94 14.29 -0.65 -0.68
N ILE A 95 13.75 -1.63 0.04
CA ILE A 95 14.32 -2.18 1.26
C ILE A 95 14.54 -3.69 1.08
N ARG A 96 15.79 -4.13 1.16
CA ARG A 96 16.11 -5.55 1.02
C ARG A 96 15.80 -6.34 2.30
N GLY A 97 15.36 -7.58 2.12
CA GLY A 97 15.13 -8.52 3.23
C GLY A 97 13.89 -8.22 4.09
N VAL A 98 13.12 -7.18 3.77
CA VAL A 98 11.84 -6.88 4.42
C VAL A 98 10.72 -7.12 3.41
N PRO A 99 9.67 -7.89 3.74
CA PRO A 99 8.55 -8.08 2.83
C PRO A 99 7.80 -6.79 2.56
N GLN A 100 7.49 -6.53 1.28
CA GLN A 100 6.62 -5.45 0.84
C GLN A 100 5.17 -5.77 1.17
N LEU A 101 4.43 -4.79 1.66
CA LEU A 101 2.98 -4.84 1.75
C LEU A 101 2.37 -4.53 0.39
N ASN A 102 1.52 -5.42 -0.09
CA ASN A 102 0.83 -5.27 -1.36
C ASN A 102 -0.66 -5.05 -1.09
N TYR A 103 -1.27 -4.12 -1.81
CA TYR A 103 -2.69 -3.84 -1.64
C TYR A 103 -3.53 -5.04 -2.08
N TRP A 104 -3.10 -5.74 -3.14
CA TRP A 104 -3.79 -6.93 -3.65
C TRP A 104 -3.05 -8.22 -3.32
N SER A 105 -3.82 -9.30 -3.22
CA SER A 105 -3.27 -10.64 -3.38
C SER A 105 -2.95 -10.86 -4.86
N ILE A 106 -1.66 -11.02 -5.15
CA ILE A 106 -1.12 -11.31 -6.49
C ILE A 106 -0.41 -12.66 -6.38
N PRO A 107 -0.38 -13.51 -7.43
CA PRO A 107 0.36 -14.76 -7.36
C PRO A 107 1.83 -14.48 -7.00
N GLY A 108 2.26 -14.92 -5.83
CA GLY A 108 3.62 -14.64 -5.37
C GLY A 108 3.75 -13.50 -4.36
N ALA A 109 2.65 -12.89 -3.95
CA ALA A 109 2.63 -11.97 -2.84
C ALA A 109 1.38 -12.11 -1.96
N CYS A 110 1.61 -12.08 -0.66
CA CYS A 110 0.54 -11.95 0.32
C CYS A 110 -0.05 -10.54 0.30
N GLU A 111 -1.38 -10.46 0.32
CA GLU A 111 -2.08 -9.21 0.57
C GLU A 111 -1.72 -8.69 1.96
N TYR A 112 -1.65 -7.37 2.09
CA TYR A 112 -1.24 -6.73 3.32
C TYR A 112 -2.09 -7.13 4.54
N GLY A 113 -3.42 -7.32 4.41
CA GLY A 113 -4.28 -7.73 5.53
C GLY A 113 -3.82 -9.06 6.13
N SER A 114 -3.49 -10.01 5.26
CA SER A 114 -2.91 -11.30 5.66
C SER A 114 -1.49 -11.16 6.19
N ALA A 115 -0.67 -10.30 5.58
CA ALA A 115 0.71 -10.04 6.01
C ALA A 115 0.79 -9.36 7.39
N LEU A 116 -0.23 -8.56 7.74
CA LEU A 116 -0.37 -7.86 9.01
C LEU A 116 -1.21 -8.65 10.03
N GLY A 117 -2.00 -9.63 9.60
CA GLY A 117 -2.89 -10.38 10.48
C GLY A 117 -4.09 -9.57 10.96
N ILE A 118 -4.65 -8.75 10.09
CA ILE A 118 -5.81 -7.91 10.35
C ILE A 118 -6.95 -8.27 9.39
N ASP A 119 -8.17 -8.13 9.89
CA ASP A 119 -9.41 -8.19 9.13
C ASP A 119 -9.65 -6.87 8.40
N PHE A 120 -10.60 -6.88 7.46
CA PHE A 120 -10.98 -5.68 6.71
C PHE A 120 -11.51 -4.58 7.61
N ASP A 121 -12.14 -4.92 8.73
CA ASP A 121 -12.67 -3.98 9.70
C ASP A 121 -11.58 -3.34 10.61
N GLY A 122 -10.30 -3.64 10.34
CA GLY A 122 -9.15 -3.12 11.08
C GLY A 122 -8.88 -3.83 12.41
N LEU A 123 -9.62 -4.90 12.73
CA LEU A 123 -9.39 -5.75 13.90
C LEU A 123 -8.34 -6.82 13.60
N GLY A 124 -7.74 -7.39 14.64
CA GLY A 124 -6.64 -8.34 14.51
C GLY A 124 -7.11 -9.79 14.63
N TRP A 125 -6.38 -10.71 14.00
CA TRP A 125 -6.63 -12.15 14.13
C TRP A 125 -6.14 -12.71 15.46
N SER A 126 -6.88 -13.67 16.03
CA SER A 126 -6.45 -14.37 17.27
C SER A 126 -5.14 -15.15 17.10
N SER A 127 -4.85 -15.63 15.89
CA SER A 127 -3.58 -16.29 15.56
C SER A 127 -2.37 -15.37 15.72
N ARG A 128 -2.59 -14.04 15.61
CA ARG A 128 -1.59 -12.98 15.69
C ARG A 128 -1.72 -12.14 16.96
N LYS A 129 -2.39 -12.64 18.00
CA LYS A 129 -2.47 -11.96 19.31
C LYS A 129 -1.08 -11.56 19.82
N GLU A 130 -0.99 -10.39 20.44
CA GLU A 130 0.27 -9.82 20.97
C GLU A 130 1.35 -9.60 19.90
N ALA A 131 1.03 -9.69 18.60
CA ALA A 131 1.96 -9.32 17.55
C ALA A 131 2.17 -7.81 17.54
N GLU A 132 3.42 -7.44 17.31
CA GLU A 132 3.86 -6.07 17.12
C GLU A 132 4.47 -6.00 15.72
N ILE A 133 3.98 -5.10 14.88
CA ILE A 133 4.41 -5.00 13.50
C ILE A 133 4.80 -3.56 13.24
N TRP A 134 6.04 -3.37 12.79
CA TRP A 134 6.55 -2.08 12.40
C TRP A 134 6.58 -1.99 10.88
N ILE A 135 5.92 -0.97 10.35
CA ILE A 135 5.72 -0.76 8.93
C ILE A 135 6.39 0.57 8.58
N TYR A 136 7.40 0.50 7.72
CA TYR A 136 7.99 1.71 7.15
C TYR A 136 7.32 2.05 5.82
N PHE A 137 6.76 3.25 5.73
CA PHE A 137 6.22 3.81 4.50
C PHE A 137 7.33 4.63 3.84
N GLY A 138 7.97 4.03 2.85
CA GLY A 138 9.00 4.64 2.04
C GLY A 138 8.46 5.14 0.70
N GLY A 139 9.31 5.86 -0.02
CA GLY A 139 9.03 6.34 -1.36
C GLY A 139 10.30 6.97 -1.94
N THR A 140 10.31 7.18 -3.25
CA THR A 140 11.41 7.87 -3.93
C THR A 140 11.18 9.38 -3.92
N ALA A 141 12.30 10.11 -3.86
CA ALA A 141 12.32 11.55 -3.87
C ALA A 141 12.03 12.11 -5.26
N ALA A 142 11.34 13.27 -5.33
CA ALA A 142 11.13 14.01 -6.56
C ALA A 142 12.46 14.23 -7.29
N THR A 143 12.79 13.47 -8.34
CA THR A 143 14.10 13.52 -9.03
C THR A 143 14.60 14.95 -9.17
N PRO A 144 15.63 15.36 -8.41
CA PRO A 144 16.26 16.66 -8.58
C PRO A 144 17.76 16.42 -8.77
N THR A 145 18.14 15.91 -9.93
CA THR A 145 19.46 16.21 -10.47
C THR A 145 19.19 17.15 -11.62
N GLU A 146 19.76 18.34 -11.52
CA GLU A 146 19.60 19.53 -12.35
C GLU A 146 19.18 19.27 -13.81
N PRO A 147 18.37 20.15 -14.42
CA PRO A 147 18.32 20.24 -15.87
C PRO A 147 19.65 20.88 -16.33
N GLU A 148 20.76 20.14 -16.26
CA GLU A 148 21.87 20.40 -17.18
C GLU A 148 21.30 20.12 -18.56
N THR A 149 20.81 21.19 -19.20
CA THR A 149 20.56 21.31 -20.64
C THR A 149 20.27 19.98 -21.30
N LEU A 150 19.02 19.51 -21.18
CA LEU A 150 18.49 18.34 -21.86
C LEU A 150 18.72 18.48 -23.37
N SER A 151 19.86 18.01 -23.86
CA SER A 151 19.97 17.47 -25.20
C SER A 151 19.12 16.20 -25.24
N GLU A 152 18.23 16.10 -26.23
CA GLU A 152 17.39 14.92 -26.49
C GLU A 152 18.18 13.60 -26.59
N ASP A 153 19.50 13.68 -26.79
CA ASP A 153 20.41 12.53 -26.91
C ASP A 153 21.07 12.10 -25.58
N SER A 154 20.80 12.80 -24.47
CA SER A 154 21.25 12.37 -23.15
C SER A 154 20.24 11.39 -22.56
N GLU A 155 20.24 10.17 -23.09
CA GLU A 155 19.90 8.97 -22.32
C GLU A 155 20.89 8.86 -21.15
N VAL A 156 20.75 9.75 -20.15
CA VAL A 156 21.40 9.62 -18.86
C VAL A 156 21.10 8.21 -18.40
N ALA A 157 22.16 7.41 -18.26
CA ALA A 157 22.12 6.01 -17.89
C ALA A 157 21.18 5.83 -16.70
N ARG A 158 19.92 5.49 -17.01
CA ARG A 158 18.88 5.22 -16.05
C ARG A 158 19.36 4.03 -15.26
N ASP A 159 19.57 4.21 -13.97
CA ASP A 159 19.98 3.12 -13.10
C ASP A 159 19.00 1.95 -13.29
N PRO A 160 19.45 0.81 -13.86
CA PRO A 160 18.58 -0.32 -14.16
C PRO A 160 18.07 -1.03 -12.90
N THR A 161 18.63 -0.72 -11.73
CA THR A 161 18.18 -1.27 -10.45
C THR A 161 16.92 -0.60 -9.93
N ILE A 162 16.62 0.61 -10.40
CA ILE A 162 15.45 1.37 -10.00
C ILE A 162 14.27 0.92 -10.87
N PHE A 163 13.21 0.41 -10.24
CA PHE A 163 11.98 0.10 -10.96
C PHE A 163 11.47 1.36 -11.67
N GLN A 164 11.24 1.30 -12.99
CA GLN A 164 10.70 2.41 -13.77
C GLN A 164 9.39 1.99 -14.42
N HIS A 165 8.30 2.57 -13.97
CA HIS A 165 6.98 2.41 -14.57
C HIS A 165 6.44 3.77 -15.01
N ARG A 166 5.54 3.80 -16.00
CA ARG A 166 4.98 5.07 -16.51
C ARG A 166 4.15 5.84 -15.48
N TYR A 167 3.65 5.13 -14.46
CA TYR A 167 2.94 5.70 -13.31
C TYR A 167 3.82 5.85 -12.08
N LYS A 168 5.13 5.57 -12.19
CA LYS A 168 6.06 5.85 -11.10
C LYS A 168 6.23 7.36 -11.02
N THR A 169 5.47 7.95 -10.12
CA THR A 169 5.68 9.32 -9.64
C THR A 169 6.40 9.22 -8.32
N HIS A 170 7.27 10.18 -8.04
CA HIS A 170 7.89 10.31 -6.75
C HIS A 170 6.83 10.65 -5.70
N THR A 171 6.81 9.89 -4.60
CA THR A 171 5.83 10.06 -3.53
C THR A 171 6.39 10.69 -2.27
N CYS A 172 7.71 10.89 -2.18
CA CYS A 172 8.27 11.60 -1.05
C CYS A 172 7.98 13.10 -1.13
N VAL A 173 7.35 13.63 -0.07
CA VAL A 173 7.00 15.05 0.07
C VAL A 173 8.18 15.85 0.65
N ASP A 174 9.03 15.20 1.43
CA ASP A 174 10.23 15.78 2.00
C ASP A 174 11.34 16.02 0.96
N PRO A 175 12.32 16.90 1.28
CA PRO A 175 13.53 17.03 0.48
C PRO A 175 14.21 15.69 0.22
N ALA A 176 14.69 15.49 -1.01
CA ALA A 176 15.30 14.23 -1.45
C ALA A 176 16.32 13.60 -0.48
N PRO A 177 17.25 14.37 0.13
CA PRO A 177 18.22 13.81 1.06
C PRO A 177 17.58 13.16 2.29
N ILE A 178 16.40 13.61 2.74
CA ILE A 178 15.70 13.05 3.90
C ILE A 178 15.13 11.68 3.54
N CYS A 179 14.46 11.57 2.39
CA CYS A 179 13.87 10.32 1.91
C CYS A 179 14.94 9.24 1.75
N ASP A 180 16.03 9.57 1.06
CA ASP A 180 17.13 8.64 0.81
C ASP A 180 17.82 8.22 2.12
N MET A 181 17.97 9.16 3.06
CA MET A 181 18.54 8.90 4.38
C MET A 181 17.68 7.92 5.19
N TYR A 182 16.35 8.09 5.23
CA TYR A 182 15.46 7.20 5.98
C TYR A 182 15.24 5.85 5.30
N ASN A 183 15.19 5.80 3.96
CA ASN A 183 15.18 4.55 3.20
C ASN A 183 16.44 3.72 3.54
N SER A 184 17.61 4.34 3.44
CA SER A 184 18.90 3.70 3.76
C SER A 184 18.99 3.29 5.24
N ALA A 185 18.49 4.13 6.15
CA ALA A 185 18.49 3.86 7.57
C ALA A 185 17.61 2.66 7.92
N PHE A 186 16.41 2.56 7.34
CA PHE A 186 15.52 1.43 7.59
C PHE A 186 16.09 0.12 7.05
N GLU A 187 16.77 0.14 5.89
CA GLU A 187 17.50 -1.02 5.36
C GLU A 187 18.62 -1.50 6.31
N ARG A 188 19.41 -0.57 6.87
CA ARG A 188 20.45 -0.93 7.84
C ARG A 188 19.87 -1.47 9.15
N VAL A 189 18.79 -0.86 9.65
CA VAL A 189 18.09 -1.32 10.85
C VAL A 189 17.49 -2.71 10.63
N SER A 190 16.85 -2.96 9.49
CA SER A 190 16.25 -4.27 9.20
C SER A 190 17.31 -5.37 9.11
N ALA A 191 18.44 -5.11 8.45
CA ALA A 191 19.58 -6.03 8.41
C ALA A 191 20.11 -6.34 9.82
N ARG A 192 20.17 -5.34 10.70
CA ARG A 192 20.56 -5.52 12.10
C ARG A 192 19.56 -6.38 12.88
N PHE A 193 18.25 -6.19 12.68
CA PHE A 193 17.22 -7.04 13.27
C PHE A 193 17.35 -8.51 12.84
N GLU A 194 17.59 -8.75 11.55
CA GLU A 194 17.80 -10.11 11.03
C GLU A 194 19.06 -10.77 11.58
N ALA A 195 20.16 -10.02 11.72
CA ALA A 195 21.38 -10.52 12.34
C ALA A 195 21.16 -10.95 13.81
N LEU A 196 20.38 -10.17 14.58
CA LEU A 196 20.06 -10.51 15.96
C LEU A 196 19.25 -11.81 16.06
N LYS A 197 18.26 -12.01 15.18
CA LYS A 197 17.46 -13.25 15.13
C LYS A 197 18.33 -14.50 14.95
N ARG A 198 19.37 -14.43 14.12
CA ARG A 198 20.27 -15.55 13.84
C ARG A 198 21.25 -15.85 14.98
N SER A 199 21.67 -14.81 15.71
CA SER A 199 22.76 -14.91 16.69
C SER A 199 22.39 -15.53 18.04
N VAL A 200 21.10 -15.59 18.39
CA VAL A 200 20.68 -16.04 19.72
C VAL A 200 19.57 -17.11 19.64
N PRO A 201 19.92 -18.39 19.51
CA PRO A 201 18.96 -19.48 19.61
C PRO A 201 18.41 -19.55 21.03
N GLY A 202 17.13 -19.22 21.21
CA GLY A 202 16.38 -19.56 22.41
C GLY A 202 16.13 -18.47 23.46
N THR A 203 16.75 -17.28 23.42
CA THR A 203 16.43 -16.20 24.39
C THR A 203 15.71 -14.98 23.80
N MET A 204 15.57 -14.87 22.49
CA MET A 204 14.58 -13.96 21.85
C MET A 204 13.16 -14.56 21.82
N GLN A 205 12.82 -15.38 22.80
CA GLN A 205 11.65 -16.26 22.81
C GLN A 205 10.28 -15.55 22.99
N ARG A 206 10.16 -14.22 22.90
CA ARG A 206 8.86 -13.55 23.18
C ARG A 206 8.50 -12.28 22.42
N ARG A 207 9.38 -11.69 21.61
CA ARG A 207 8.98 -10.53 20.82
C ARG A 207 8.44 -10.99 19.46
N ARG A 208 7.11 -11.05 19.34
CA ARG A 208 6.39 -11.22 18.06
C ARG A 208 6.48 -9.94 17.23
N THR A 209 7.70 -9.39 17.11
CA THR A 209 7.98 -8.14 16.42
C THR A 209 8.34 -8.44 14.97
N PHE A 210 7.55 -7.93 14.04
CA PHE A 210 7.75 -8.10 12.60
C PHE A 210 8.06 -6.76 11.95
N LEU A 211 8.96 -6.77 10.97
CA LEU A 211 9.22 -5.62 10.11
C LEU A 211 8.49 -5.82 8.79
N ARG A 212 7.91 -4.74 8.28
CA ARG A 212 7.24 -4.62 6.98
C ARG A 212 7.63 -3.30 6.35
N TYR A 213 7.50 -3.22 5.04
CA TYR A 213 7.61 -1.94 4.34
C TYR A 213 6.51 -1.79 3.30
N ALA A 214 6.17 -0.56 2.98
CA ALA A 214 5.35 -0.21 1.84
C ALA A 214 6.08 0.89 1.07
N ASP A 215 6.36 0.66 -0.21
CA ASP A 215 6.83 1.71 -1.12
C ASP A 215 5.60 2.38 -1.72
N CYS A 216 5.38 3.65 -1.37
CA CYS A 216 4.25 4.42 -1.87
C CYS A 216 4.29 4.64 -3.39
N ASP A 217 5.45 4.52 -4.03
CA ASP A 217 5.59 4.56 -5.49
C ASP A 217 5.16 3.26 -6.18
N VAL A 218 5.04 2.16 -5.42
CA VAL A 218 4.61 0.86 -5.93
C VAL A 218 3.20 0.54 -5.49
N SER A 219 2.86 0.84 -4.25
CA SER A 219 1.58 0.55 -3.59
C SER A 219 0.82 1.83 -3.21
N PRO A 220 0.48 2.70 -4.18
CA PRO A 220 -0.08 4.02 -3.90
C PRO A 220 -1.47 3.97 -3.27
N LEU A 221 -2.20 2.85 -3.40
CA LEU A 221 -3.49 2.71 -2.71
C LEU A 221 -3.33 2.57 -1.20
N ILE A 222 -2.27 1.91 -0.71
CA ILE A 222 -2.02 1.79 0.73
C ILE A 222 -1.67 3.17 1.32
N CYS A 223 -0.95 4.00 0.58
CA CYS A 223 -0.56 5.34 1.04
C CYS A 223 -1.63 6.41 0.79
N GLY A 224 -2.54 6.20 -0.15
CA GLY A 224 -3.53 7.19 -0.58
C GLY A 224 -4.66 7.46 0.42
N ALA A 225 -5.26 8.65 0.34
CA ALA A 225 -6.34 9.08 1.21
C ALA A 225 -7.66 8.30 1.02
N ASN A 226 -7.98 7.96 -0.22
CA ASN A 226 -9.28 7.39 -0.57
C ASN A 226 -9.35 5.88 -0.30
N TRP A 227 -8.21 5.19 -0.26
CA TRP A 227 -8.13 3.73 -0.30
C TRP A 227 -7.14 3.13 0.71
N GLY A 228 -6.44 3.97 1.47
CA GLY A 228 -5.35 3.54 2.35
C GLY A 228 -5.31 4.36 3.62
N PHE A 229 -4.11 4.70 4.06
CA PHE A 229 -3.89 5.35 5.34
C PHE A 229 -3.75 6.89 5.27
N ASP A 230 -3.89 7.51 4.09
CA ASP A 230 -3.56 8.94 3.87
C ASP A 230 -2.17 9.32 4.42
N ILE A 231 -1.18 8.47 4.15
CA ILE A 231 0.20 8.61 4.65
C ILE A 231 1.11 9.15 3.55
N GLN A 232 2.02 10.03 3.95
CA GLN A 232 3.13 10.47 3.11
C GLN A 232 4.37 9.62 3.40
N ALA A 233 5.19 9.37 2.38
CA ALA A 233 6.43 8.62 2.54
C ALA A 233 7.37 9.30 3.54
N VAL A 234 8.25 8.51 4.17
CA VAL A 234 9.05 8.85 5.35
C VAL A 234 8.20 8.86 6.63
N MET A 235 7.37 7.82 6.79
CA MET A 235 6.59 7.57 7.99
C MET A 235 6.84 6.17 8.54
N LEU A 236 6.88 6.04 9.86
CA LEU A 236 6.94 4.75 10.54
C LEU A 236 5.63 4.50 11.27
N VAL A 237 5.09 3.29 11.14
CA VAL A 237 3.83 2.89 11.78
C VAL A 237 4.05 1.66 12.63
N GLN A 238 3.57 1.69 13.87
CA GLN A 238 3.49 0.51 14.74
C GLN A 238 2.05 0.03 14.81
N LEU A 239 1.85 -1.23 14.46
CA LEU A 239 0.63 -1.99 14.62
C LEU A 239 0.80 -2.96 15.79
N ARG A 240 -0.06 -2.88 16.80
CA ARG A 240 -0.08 -3.82 17.93
C ARG A 240 -1.44 -4.49 18.06
N ILE A 241 -1.45 -5.81 17.96
CA ILE A 241 -2.65 -6.63 18.15
C ILE A 241 -2.76 -6.99 19.64
N GLY A 242 -3.90 -6.69 20.24
CA GLY A 242 -4.20 -6.98 21.62
C GLY A 242 -4.43 -8.48 21.88
N ASN A 243 -4.55 -8.82 23.16
CA ASN A 243 -4.80 -10.17 23.66
C ASN A 243 -6.28 -10.43 23.95
N ASP A 244 -7.07 -9.39 24.20
CA ASP A 244 -8.49 -9.45 24.58
C ASP A 244 -9.41 -9.64 23.36
N CYS A 245 -9.32 -10.80 22.71
CA CYS A 245 -10.09 -11.09 21.50
C CYS A 245 -11.55 -11.47 21.83
N LEU A 246 -12.50 -10.89 21.09
CA LEU A 246 -13.89 -11.30 21.07
C LEU A 246 -14.10 -12.42 20.05
N TRP A 247 -14.87 -13.42 20.42
CA TRP A 247 -15.26 -14.51 19.53
C TRP A 247 -16.71 -14.31 19.12
N THR A 248 -16.92 -14.11 17.83
CA THR A 248 -18.27 -14.06 17.26
C THR A 248 -18.85 -15.48 17.17
N SER A 249 -20.18 -15.59 17.19
CA SER A 249 -20.88 -16.87 17.03
C SER A 249 -20.58 -17.58 15.69
N LEU A 250 -20.06 -16.83 14.70
CA LEU A 250 -19.62 -17.33 13.40
C LEU A 250 -18.20 -17.91 13.41
N GLY A 251 -17.54 -17.97 14.56
CA GLY A 251 -16.18 -18.52 14.70
C GLY A 251 -15.07 -17.56 14.26
N ILE A 252 -15.41 -16.31 13.94
CA ILE A 252 -14.44 -15.26 13.61
C ILE A 252 -13.97 -14.63 14.93
N SER A 253 -12.65 -14.61 15.13
CA SER A 253 -12.03 -13.96 16.27
C SER A 253 -11.60 -12.55 15.92
N GLN A 254 -12.01 -11.58 16.72
CA GLN A 254 -11.69 -10.17 16.54
C GLN A 254 -10.90 -9.67 17.74
N CYS A 255 -9.64 -9.32 17.54
CA CYS A 255 -8.78 -8.76 18.58
C CYS A 255 -8.69 -7.23 18.43
N PRO A 256 -8.63 -6.47 19.53
CA PRO A 256 -8.43 -5.03 19.46
C PRO A 256 -7.05 -4.72 18.86
N VAL A 257 -6.96 -3.63 18.13
CA VAL A 257 -5.75 -3.20 17.44
C VAL A 257 -5.39 -1.79 17.85
N THR A 258 -4.10 -1.52 18.05
CA THR A 258 -3.57 -0.17 18.26
C THR A 258 -2.58 0.15 17.15
N TRP A 259 -2.90 1.19 16.38
CA TRP A 259 -2.04 1.80 15.39
C TRP A 259 -1.37 3.03 16.00
N ARG A 260 -0.06 3.20 15.77
CA ARG A 260 0.68 4.41 16.11
C ARG A 260 1.43 4.87 14.88
N PHE A 261 1.25 6.12 14.53
CA PHE A 261 1.89 6.76 13.40
C PHE A 261 2.99 7.67 13.94
N PHE A 262 4.18 7.57 13.35
CA PHE A 262 5.35 8.35 13.68
C PHE A 262 5.85 9.01 12.42
N GLU A 263 5.70 10.32 12.34
CA GLU A 263 6.30 11.09 11.25
C GLU A 263 7.81 11.20 11.46
N LEU A 264 8.56 11.13 10.36
CA LEU A 264 10.01 11.29 10.38
C LEU A 264 10.39 12.52 9.53
N PRO A 265 11.43 13.29 9.89
CA PRO A 265 12.29 13.11 11.07
C PRO A 265 11.60 13.44 12.39
N LEU A 266 12.00 12.74 13.46
CA LEU A 266 11.49 13.04 14.80
C LEU A 266 12.14 14.30 15.35
N TRP A 267 11.30 15.28 15.69
CA TRP A 267 11.74 16.49 16.40
C TRP A 267 12.21 16.21 17.82
N HIS A 268 11.56 15.26 18.50
CA HIS A 268 11.86 14.87 19.86
C HIS A 268 11.97 13.34 19.93
N LEU A 269 13.18 12.85 20.24
CA LEU A 269 13.37 11.43 20.52
C LEU A 269 12.98 11.08 21.95
N PRO A 270 12.50 9.84 22.18
CA PRO A 270 12.23 9.36 23.53
C PRO A 270 13.50 9.27 24.39
N TRP A 271 14.68 9.18 23.75
CA TRP A 271 15.97 9.27 24.42
C TRP A 271 16.98 10.09 23.61
N THR A 272 17.68 11.00 24.29
CA THR A 272 18.79 11.77 23.69
C THR A 272 20.12 11.09 24.00
N ARG A 273 20.85 10.64 22.97
CA ARG A 273 22.18 10.08 23.14
C ARG A 273 23.15 11.17 23.61
N GLN A 274 23.95 10.85 24.61
CA GLN A 274 25.04 11.71 25.07
C GLN A 274 26.36 11.19 24.51
N ILE A 275 27.12 12.04 23.83
CA ILE A 275 28.46 11.72 23.31
C ILE A 275 29.52 12.52 24.05
N ARG A 276 30.67 11.88 24.26
CA ARG A 276 31.82 12.52 24.91
C ARG A 276 32.74 13.07 23.82
N ILE A 277 32.80 14.40 23.70
CA ILE A 277 33.69 15.08 22.77
C ILE A 277 34.99 15.45 23.50
N PRO A 278 36.16 14.99 23.03
CA PRO A 278 37.44 15.44 23.58
C PRO A 278 37.66 16.92 23.26
N LEU A 279 38.14 17.68 24.25
CA LEU A 279 38.48 19.10 24.09
C LEU A 279 39.98 19.22 23.82
N ASP A 280 40.36 20.14 22.94
CA ASP A 280 41.75 20.37 22.47
C ASP A 280 42.77 20.59 23.61
N ARG A 281 42.31 20.98 24.81
CA ARG A 281 43.14 21.21 25.99
C ARG A 281 43.20 20.04 27.00
N GLY A 282 42.91 18.81 26.55
CA GLY A 282 43.09 17.61 27.37
C GLY A 282 41.92 17.30 28.32
N GLY A 283 40.72 17.79 28.00
CA GLY A 283 39.49 17.48 28.71
C GLY A 283 38.48 16.76 27.83
N SER A 284 37.27 16.58 28.34
CA SER A 284 36.16 16.07 27.55
C SER A 284 34.85 16.62 28.07
N THR A 285 33.96 16.99 27.17
CA THR A 285 32.60 17.39 27.53
C THR A 285 31.60 16.36 27.01
N VAL A 286 30.52 16.15 27.75
CA VAL A 286 29.42 15.30 27.32
C VAL A 286 28.34 16.21 26.76
N VAL A 287 28.01 16.04 25.48
CA VAL A 287 26.99 16.84 24.78
C VAL A 287 25.91 15.93 24.22
N PRO A 288 24.66 16.42 24.10
CA PRO A 288 23.66 15.72 23.32
C PRO A 288 24.13 15.62 21.87
N ALA A 289 24.07 14.41 21.29
CA ALA A 289 24.23 14.21 19.85
C ALA A 289 22.85 14.28 19.20
N PHE A 290 22.76 14.97 18.06
CA PHE A 290 21.60 14.84 17.21
C PHE A 290 21.61 13.43 16.61
N PRO A 291 20.55 12.64 16.82
CA PRO A 291 20.47 11.28 16.32
C PRO A 291 20.33 11.31 14.80
N ASP A 292 21.14 10.50 14.11
CA ASP A 292 20.93 10.27 12.68
C ASP A 292 19.66 9.43 12.44
N ALA A 293 19.22 9.32 11.18
CA ALA A 293 18.00 8.57 10.86
C ALA A 293 18.03 7.12 11.32
N GLU A 294 19.19 6.46 11.27
CA GLU A 294 19.35 5.08 11.72
C GLU A 294 19.17 4.98 13.24
N GLU A 295 19.77 5.88 13.98
CA GLU A 295 19.64 5.97 15.43
C GLU A 295 18.21 6.29 15.84
N GLN A 296 17.52 7.21 15.16
CA GLN A 296 16.12 7.53 15.43
C GLN A 296 15.24 6.28 15.25
N LEU A 297 15.35 5.61 14.10
CA LEU A 297 14.60 4.39 13.81
C LEU A 297 14.96 3.26 14.78
N TRP A 298 16.25 3.01 15.00
CA TRP A 298 16.72 1.96 15.91
C TRP A 298 16.20 2.16 17.33
N THR A 299 16.20 3.41 17.79
CA THR A 299 15.74 3.78 19.13
C THR A 299 14.26 3.47 19.32
N LEU A 300 13.43 3.79 18.33
CA LEU A 300 12.00 3.43 18.35
C LEU A 300 11.80 1.92 18.28
N LEU A 301 12.46 1.25 17.34
CA LEU A 301 12.19 -0.15 17.00
C LEU A 301 12.73 -1.14 18.04
N SER A 302 13.88 -0.85 18.65
CA SER A 302 14.58 -1.82 19.51
C SER A 302 14.19 -1.74 20.98
N GLN A 303 13.79 -0.56 21.46
CA GLN A 303 13.48 -0.34 22.87
C GLN A 303 11.98 -0.54 23.13
N GLU A 304 11.66 -1.32 24.16
CA GLU A 304 10.27 -1.49 24.57
C GLU A 304 9.74 -0.19 25.14
N TYR A 305 8.48 0.13 24.84
CA TYR A 305 7.81 1.32 25.35
C TYR A 305 8.46 2.64 24.88
N SER A 306 9.31 2.60 23.86
CA SER A 306 9.88 3.80 23.22
C SER A 306 8.80 4.76 22.74
N GLU A 307 7.68 4.21 22.30
CA GLU A 307 6.54 4.96 21.85
C GLU A 307 5.87 5.75 22.98
N LEU A 308 6.08 5.39 24.25
CA LEU A 308 5.51 6.12 25.38
C LEU A 308 6.26 7.43 25.68
N GLY A 309 7.53 7.52 25.25
CA GLY A 309 8.35 8.72 25.43
C GLY A 309 8.15 9.78 24.35
N LEU A 310 7.31 9.50 23.35
CA LEU A 310 6.97 10.45 22.29
C LEU A 310 5.79 11.34 22.71
N GLU A 311 5.86 12.60 22.31
CA GLU A 311 4.74 13.51 22.42
C GLU A 311 3.71 13.20 21.32
N TYR A 312 2.45 13.08 21.72
CA TYR A 312 1.31 12.89 20.83
C TYR A 312 0.47 14.15 20.85
N PHE A 313 0.12 14.64 19.67
CA PHE A 313 -0.69 15.85 19.57
C PHE A 313 -2.13 15.55 19.95
N PRO A 314 -2.81 16.46 20.68
CA PRO A 314 -4.21 16.30 21.02
C PRO A 314 -5.06 16.22 19.75
N GLU A 315 -6.03 15.31 19.78
CA GLU A 315 -6.92 14.88 18.70
C GLU A 315 -7.66 16.03 17.96
N THR A 316 -7.72 17.21 18.56
CA THR A 316 -8.38 18.42 18.05
C THR A 316 -7.49 19.30 17.15
N GLN A 317 -6.20 19.02 17.06
CA GLN A 317 -5.23 19.77 16.26
C GLN A 317 -4.25 18.82 15.58
N VAL A 318 -4.75 18.00 14.67
CA VAL A 318 -3.91 17.14 13.81
C VAL A 318 -3.65 17.89 12.50
N PRO A 319 -2.59 18.71 12.37
CA PRO A 319 -2.02 18.95 11.05
C PRO A 319 -1.54 17.60 10.49
N LYS A 320 -1.46 17.51 9.15
CA LYS A 320 -1.21 16.30 8.34
C LYS A 320 0.15 15.60 8.56
N ALA A 321 0.80 15.85 9.69
CA ALA A 321 2.21 15.64 9.93
C ALA A 321 2.43 15.54 11.45
N ASN A 322 1.92 14.51 12.14
CA ASN A 322 2.08 14.40 13.59
C ASN A 322 1.96 12.96 14.12
N ASN A 323 2.58 12.70 15.27
CA ASN A 323 2.46 11.44 16.01
C ASN A 323 1.01 11.22 16.48
N VAL A 324 0.35 10.17 16.00
CA VAL A 324 -1.08 9.86 16.29
C VAL A 324 -1.24 8.42 16.77
N ILE A 325 -2.16 8.19 17.72
CA ILE A 325 -2.56 6.84 18.16
C ILE A 325 -4.03 6.60 17.79
N ILE A 326 -4.28 5.51 17.07
CA ILE A 326 -5.63 5.04 16.74
C ILE A 326 -5.85 3.67 17.39
N ARG A 327 -6.90 3.52 18.18
CA ARG A 327 -7.30 2.25 18.77
C ARG A 327 -8.60 1.78 18.15
N VAL A 328 -8.60 0.56 17.63
CA VAL A 328 -9.78 -0.12 17.08
C VAL A 328 -10.17 -1.21 18.07
N LYS A 329 -11.40 -1.16 18.57
CA LYS A 329 -11.94 -2.14 19.51
C LYS A 329 -13.12 -2.88 18.90
N PRO A 330 -13.23 -4.20 19.11
CA PRO A 330 -14.39 -4.94 18.65
C PRO A 330 -15.64 -4.52 19.44
N ASP A 331 -16.78 -4.36 18.75
CA ASP A 331 -18.09 -4.14 19.38
C ASP A 331 -18.97 -5.38 19.15
N PRO A 332 -19.43 -6.06 20.21
CA PRO A 332 -20.31 -7.22 20.05
C PRO A 332 -21.68 -6.89 19.43
N SER A 333 -22.08 -5.61 19.42
CA SER A 333 -23.41 -5.17 19.00
C SER A 333 -23.43 -4.48 17.63
N GLY A 334 -22.27 -4.26 17.00
CA GLY A 334 -22.17 -3.38 15.83
C GLY A 334 -20.79 -3.34 15.19
N PRO A 335 -20.51 -2.31 14.37
CA PRO A 335 -19.20 -2.13 13.74
C PRO A 335 -18.12 -1.79 14.79
N PRO A 336 -16.83 -1.98 14.46
CA PRO A 336 -15.74 -1.65 15.38
C PRO A 336 -15.78 -0.21 15.88
N ILE A 337 -15.34 0.00 17.11
CA ILE A 337 -15.25 1.32 17.73
C ILE A 337 -13.83 1.86 17.56
N TYR A 338 -13.73 3.02 16.91
CA TYR A 338 -12.48 3.76 16.72
C TYR A 338 -12.31 4.80 17.84
N SER A 339 -11.10 4.94 18.38
CA SER A 339 -10.83 5.92 19.44
C SER A 339 -10.92 7.38 18.97
N THR A 340 -10.67 7.61 17.68
CA THR A 340 -10.64 8.95 17.08
C THR A 340 -11.68 9.10 15.99
N LYS A 341 -12.21 10.32 15.83
CA LYS A 341 -13.06 10.71 14.70
C LYS A 341 -12.25 11.05 13.44
N HIS A 342 -10.97 11.41 13.61
CA HIS A 342 -10.06 11.69 12.50
C HIS A 342 -9.28 10.43 12.19
N VAL A 343 -9.91 9.54 11.44
CA VAL A 343 -9.31 8.28 11.07
C VAL A 343 -8.44 8.54 9.84
N LEU A 344 -7.12 8.33 9.95
CA LEU A 344 -6.12 8.37 8.87
C LEU A 344 -6.45 7.30 7.81
N GLY A 345 -7.57 7.46 7.11
CA GLY A 345 -8.14 6.51 6.18
C GLY A 345 -8.59 5.16 6.76
N ILE A 346 -8.15 4.69 7.94
CA ILE A 346 -8.42 3.32 8.46
C ILE A 346 -9.91 2.93 8.45
N GLU A 347 -10.82 3.81 8.87
CA GLU A 347 -12.27 3.52 8.90
C GLU A 347 -12.85 3.47 7.48
N HIS A 348 -12.46 4.43 6.63
CA HIS A 348 -12.89 4.48 5.23
C HIS A 348 -12.37 3.27 4.47
N TRP A 349 -11.09 2.98 4.64
CA TRP A 349 -10.42 1.79 4.15
C TRP A 349 -11.17 0.53 4.58
N GLY A 350 -11.44 0.39 5.88
CA GLY A 350 -12.02 -0.84 6.39
C GLY A 350 -13.45 -1.04 5.92
N THR A 351 -14.25 0.02 5.90
CA THR A 351 -15.62 0.00 5.38
C THR A 351 -15.67 -0.25 3.87
N LEU A 352 -14.79 0.39 3.10
CA LEU A 352 -14.73 0.21 1.65
C LEU A 352 -14.25 -1.19 1.29
N ARG A 353 -13.24 -1.72 1.98
CA ARG A 353 -12.80 -3.11 1.81
C ARG A 353 -13.86 -4.08 2.26
N GLU A 354 -14.52 -3.85 3.38
CA GLU A 354 -15.64 -4.68 3.79
C GLU A 354 -16.69 -4.70 2.69
N LEU A 355 -17.11 -3.55 2.14
CA LEU A 355 -18.08 -3.49 1.04
C LEU A 355 -17.60 -4.20 -0.24
N TRP A 356 -16.32 -4.08 -0.58
CA TRP A 356 -15.77 -4.54 -1.86
C TRP A 356 -15.30 -6.01 -1.82
N ASP A 357 -14.82 -6.45 -0.66
CA ASP A 357 -14.20 -7.76 -0.40
C ASP A 357 -15.02 -8.67 0.50
N THR A 358 -16.13 -8.21 1.10
CA THR A 358 -17.09 -9.15 1.69
C THR A 358 -17.58 -10.09 0.60
N ARG A 359 -17.16 -11.34 0.73
CA ARG A 359 -17.75 -12.43 -0.01
C ARG A 359 -19.18 -12.56 0.51
N LEU A 360 -20.18 -12.14 -0.27
CA LEU A 360 -21.59 -12.45 0.02
C LEU A 360 -21.87 -13.96 -0.11
N GLY A 361 -20.83 -14.80 -0.16
CA GLY A 361 -20.89 -16.26 -0.20
C GLY A 361 -21.33 -16.81 -1.55
N TRP A 362 -21.54 -15.96 -2.55
CA TRP A 362 -22.04 -16.38 -3.86
C TRP A 362 -20.86 -16.62 -4.79
N GLN A 363 -20.67 -17.86 -5.25
CA GLN A 363 -19.66 -18.19 -6.26
C GLN A 363 -19.78 -17.33 -7.53
N ASN A 364 -20.99 -16.85 -7.83
CA ASN A 364 -21.25 -15.95 -8.95
C ASN A 364 -20.70 -14.53 -8.73
N GLU A 365 -20.53 -14.08 -7.49
CA GLU A 365 -20.04 -12.75 -7.18
C GLU A 365 -18.56 -12.59 -7.55
N GLU A 366 -17.70 -13.55 -7.20
CA GLU A 366 -16.28 -13.53 -7.61
C GLU A 366 -16.15 -13.50 -9.14
N MET A 367 -17.00 -14.25 -9.82
CA MET A 367 -17.05 -14.26 -11.27
C MET A 367 -17.51 -12.92 -11.84
N ILE A 368 -18.62 -12.36 -11.34
CA ILE A 368 -19.15 -11.06 -11.77
C ILE A 368 -18.12 -9.95 -11.49
N ARG A 369 -17.55 -9.91 -10.29
CA ARG A 369 -16.49 -8.97 -9.89
C ARG A 369 -15.31 -9.08 -10.84
N CYS A 370 -14.87 -10.29 -11.18
CA CYS A 370 -13.81 -10.45 -12.17
C CYS A 370 -14.23 -9.89 -13.53
N TYR A 371 -15.43 -10.20 -14.03
CA TYR A 371 -15.87 -9.68 -15.33
C TYR A 371 -15.99 -8.16 -15.36
N VAL A 372 -16.43 -7.55 -14.26
CA VAL A 372 -16.46 -6.09 -14.08
C VAL A 372 -15.03 -5.55 -14.12
N LEU A 373 -14.11 -6.12 -13.35
CA LEU A 373 -12.69 -5.72 -13.36
C LEU A 373 -12.05 -5.91 -14.74
N ARG A 374 -12.32 -7.01 -15.44
CA ARG A 374 -11.83 -7.27 -16.80
C ARG A 374 -12.41 -6.28 -17.80
N TRP A 375 -13.69 -5.94 -17.68
CA TRP A 375 -14.32 -4.90 -18.50
C TRP A 375 -13.65 -3.55 -18.23
N MET A 376 -13.40 -3.20 -16.96
CA MET A 376 -12.64 -2.01 -16.59
C MET A 376 -11.25 -2.03 -17.19
N ASP A 377 -10.50 -3.14 -17.06
CA ASP A 377 -9.17 -3.27 -17.63
C ASP A 377 -9.21 -3.06 -19.16
N SER A 378 -10.23 -3.60 -19.83
CA SER A 378 -10.39 -3.46 -21.29
C SER A 378 -10.77 -2.04 -21.71
N PHE A 379 -11.64 -1.38 -20.94
CA PHE A 379 -12.12 -0.03 -21.20
C PHE A 379 -11.04 1.03 -20.90
N LEU A 380 -10.37 0.88 -19.77
CA LEU A 380 -9.33 1.79 -19.29
C LEU A 380 -7.98 1.58 -20.00
N ARG A 381 -7.77 0.44 -20.67
CA ARG A 381 -6.58 0.19 -21.49
C ARG A 381 -6.27 1.35 -22.45
N TRP A 382 -7.30 2.00 -23.00
CA TRP A 382 -7.12 3.12 -23.91
C TRP A 382 -6.50 4.36 -23.23
N TRP A 383 -6.74 4.54 -21.93
CA TRP A 383 -6.19 5.62 -21.11
C TRP A 383 -4.75 5.36 -20.65
N ASP A 384 -4.35 4.10 -20.62
CA ASP A 384 -3.09 3.66 -20.03
C ASP A 384 -1.95 3.49 -21.06
N GLY A 385 -2.26 3.70 -22.34
CA GLY A 385 -1.27 3.72 -23.42
C GLY A 385 -1.21 2.39 -24.20
N PRO A 386 -0.06 2.06 -24.82
CA PRO A 386 0.01 0.98 -25.78
C PRO A 386 -0.26 -0.42 -25.17
N PRO A 387 -0.79 -1.35 -25.97
CA PRO A 387 -1.44 -2.59 -25.53
C PRO A 387 -0.54 -3.58 -24.75
N TYR A 388 0.77 -3.43 -24.78
CA TYR A 388 1.71 -4.30 -24.06
C TYR A 388 1.85 -3.93 -22.57
N ALA A 389 1.42 -2.73 -22.16
CA ALA A 389 1.52 -2.27 -20.77
C ALA A 389 0.50 -2.93 -19.84
N VAL A 390 -0.69 -3.26 -20.36
CA VAL A 390 -1.82 -3.76 -19.56
C VAL A 390 -2.50 -4.92 -20.29
N LYS A 391 -2.52 -6.09 -19.65
CA LYS A 391 -3.31 -7.26 -20.07
C LYS A 391 -4.55 -7.37 -19.18
N PRO A 392 -5.76 -7.51 -19.76
CA PRO A 392 -6.97 -7.72 -18.97
C PRO A 392 -6.85 -8.99 -18.12
N ARG A 393 -7.37 -8.94 -16.90
CA ARG A 393 -7.41 -10.12 -16.02
C ARG A 393 -8.20 -11.27 -16.65
N SER A 394 -7.72 -12.50 -16.46
CA SER A 394 -8.48 -13.69 -16.82
C SER A 394 -9.51 -14.00 -15.74
N CYS A 395 -10.78 -14.09 -16.13
CA CYS A 395 -11.87 -14.53 -15.25
C CYS A 395 -12.18 -16.01 -15.34
N VAL A 396 -11.55 -16.67 -16.31
CA VAL A 396 -11.48 -18.12 -16.31
C VAL A 396 -10.27 -18.43 -15.44
N ARG A 397 -10.51 -19.07 -14.28
CA ARG A 397 -9.44 -19.81 -13.58
C ARG A 397 -8.95 -20.83 -14.59
N ASP A 398 -7.89 -20.47 -15.30
CA ASP A 398 -7.32 -21.36 -16.27
C ASP A 398 -6.69 -22.47 -15.44
N GLN A 399 -7.35 -23.63 -15.37
CA GLN A 399 -6.87 -24.76 -14.57
C GLN A 399 -5.43 -25.10 -14.97
N ALA A 400 -5.03 -24.82 -16.21
CA ALA A 400 -3.67 -24.95 -16.67
C ALA A 400 -2.70 -23.99 -15.96
N GLU A 401 -3.11 -22.74 -15.71
CA GLU A 401 -2.32 -21.73 -15.00
C GLU A 401 -2.28 -22.02 -13.49
N GLU A 402 -3.41 -22.40 -12.88
CA GLU A 402 -3.43 -22.88 -11.49
C GLU A 402 -2.54 -24.11 -11.30
N VAL A 403 -2.59 -25.08 -12.23
CA VAL A 403 -1.72 -26.26 -12.22
C VAL A 403 -0.26 -25.86 -12.44
N LYS A 404 0.03 -24.88 -13.29
CA LYS A 404 1.39 -24.37 -13.50
C LYS A 404 1.94 -23.69 -12.25
N ILE A 405 1.14 -22.84 -11.60
CA ILE A 405 1.50 -22.18 -10.34
C ILE A 405 1.70 -23.23 -9.24
N LYS A 406 0.78 -24.19 -9.11
CA LYS A 406 0.90 -25.29 -8.14
C LYS A 406 2.16 -26.11 -8.36
N LYS A 407 2.50 -26.45 -9.61
CA LYS A 407 3.75 -27.13 -9.96
C LYS A 407 4.98 -26.30 -9.62
N LEU A 408 4.94 -24.99 -9.79
CA LEU A 408 6.03 -24.09 -9.40
C LEU A 408 6.19 -24.02 -7.87
N ILE A 409 5.09 -23.99 -7.12
CA ILE A 409 5.10 -24.04 -5.64
C ILE A 409 5.66 -25.40 -5.17
N GLU A 410 5.17 -26.52 -5.72
CA GLU A 410 5.69 -27.84 -5.38
C GLU A 410 7.18 -27.99 -5.73
N ALA A 411 7.63 -27.37 -6.83
CA ALA A 411 9.05 -27.34 -7.18
C ALA A 411 9.87 -26.49 -6.19
N ARG A 412 9.35 -25.35 -5.74
CA ARG A 412 9.95 -24.52 -4.68
C ARG A 412 10.10 -25.31 -3.39
N ASP A 413 9.02 -25.90 -2.89
CA ASP A 413 9.02 -26.62 -1.61
C ASP A 413 10.00 -27.81 -1.63
N ARG A 414 10.15 -28.46 -2.80
CA ARG A 414 11.17 -29.51 -3.01
C ARG A 414 12.60 -28.96 -3.00
N LEU A 415 12.84 -27.77 -3.53
CA LEU A 415 14.15 -27.13 -3.52
C LEU A 415 14.53 -26.67 -2.10
N GLU A 416 13.58 -26.10 -1.35
CA GLU A 416 13.78 -25.73 0.06
C GLU A 416 14.06 -26.96 0.94
N ALA A 417 13.30 -28.04 0.78
CA ALA A 417 13.54 -29.29 1.50
C ALA A 417 14.89 -29.93 1.16
N LYS A 418 15.40 -29.73 -0.07
CA LYS A 418 16.67 -30.29 -0.53
C LYS A 418 17.89 -29.47 -0.08
N TYR A 419 17.72 -28.17 0.15
CA TYR A 419 18.82 -27.26 0.50
C TYR A 419 18.46 -26.38 1.70
N PRO A 420 18.30 -26.96 2.91
CA PRO A 420 17.83 -26.25 4.09
C PRO A 420 18.81 -25.18 4.62
N ASP A 421 20.10 -25.33 4.32
CA ASP A 421 21.16 -24.43 4.82
C ASP A 421 21.44 -23.25 3.89
N VAL A 422 20.92 -23.29 2.66
CA VAL A 422 20.90 -22.13 1.79
C VAL A 422 19.67 -21.36 2.23
N GLY A 423 19.85 -20.39 3.12
CA GLY A 423 18.80 -19.50 3.58
C GLY A 423 18.24 -18.68 2.42
N TYR A 424 17.41 -19.31 1.60
CA TYR A 424 16.61 -18.64 0.60
C TYR A 424 15.57 -17.84 1.37
N VAL A 425 15.82 -16.54 1.50
CA VAL A 425 14.75 -15.58 1.78
C VAL A 425 13.99 -15.42 0.47
N PHE A 426 13.19 -16.41 0.10
CA PHE A 426 12.16 -16.17 -0.90
C PHE A 426 11.00 -15.48 -0.20
N VAL A 427 10.67 -14.28 -0.69
CA VAL A 427 9.47 -13.53 -0.30
C VAL A 427 8.28 -14.50 -0.35
N GLU A 428 7.60 -14.67 0.80
CA GLU A 428 6.44 -15.55 0.93
C GLU A 428 5.41 -15.21 -0.16
N ARG A 429 5.25 -16.17 -1.09
CA ARG A 429 4.33 -16.10 -2.24
C ARG A 429 2.86 -16.01 -1.84
#